data_AF-A0A6L7IKB5-F1
#
_entry.id   AF-A0A6L7IKB5-F1
#
_cell.length_a   1.000
_cell.length_b   1.000
_cell.length_c   1.000
_cell.angle_alpha   90.00
_cell.angle_beta   90.00
_cell.angle_gamma   90.00
#
_symmetry.space_group_name_H-M   'P 1'
#
loop_
_entity.id
_entity.type
_entity.pdbx_description
1 polymer ?
#
loop_
_entity_poly.entity_id
_entity_poly.type
_entity_poly.pdbx_seq_one_letter_code
_entity_poly.pdbx_strand_id
1 'polypeptide(L)'
;MFRKSLFFSFCFISVIIFSQQNQKPVDLKVKDDFTHQWTKTVFPKLWAGFERETVRSYDSKNKNMGISYVQKQSKKNKTVLTIYIYPKEEINNQTLRDEFLSYWVAINKNSQTHVEMKPLFGKISGDQLNVHYIYSLFKNSMVEADFFNGIRPVEKNSLLAIYESGGWTFKIRVSSDEMTNEQLLDLKQKTENYFSVLDIAATKTLPVNDSPDILFSPIVKRDSMMTKATLVAAEAKIEWLKKNLDIKDILTGFNDMQIESEVYATEKMLEFYKTNKNNWEQTPETKKYFEDLIVISDNKLIKHYLYNRNMGVIDYPEGETYKTSYVEFKKNHKISEELDDIYYKLFYDLN
;
A
#
# COMPACT_ATOMS: atom_id res chain seq x y z
N MET A 1 -13.82 -50.95 20.79
CA MET A 1 -13.82 -50.79 19.32
C MET A 1 -14.21 -49.36 18.88
N PHE A 2 -13.75 -48.31 19.58
CA PHE A 2 -14.19 -46.91 19.36
C PHE A 2 -13.06 -45.89 19.17
N ARG A 3 -11.81 -46.33 18.91
CA ARG A 3 -10.65 -45.43 18.78
C ARG A 3 -10.22 -45.09 17.34
N LYS A 4 -10.82 -45.70 16.31
CA LYS A 4 -10.46 -45.44 14.90
C LYS A 4 -11.37 -44.43 14.18
N SER A 5 -12.52 -44.07 14.76
CA SER A 5 -13.50 -43.17 14.11
C SER A 5 -13.24 -41.67 14.39
N LEU A 6 -12.59 -41.33 15.51
CA LEU A 6 -12.30 -39.93 15.85
C LEU A 6 -11.22 -39.30 14.93
N PHE A 7 -10.25 -40.10 14.49
CA PHE A 7 -9.14 -39.63 13.64
C PHE A 7 -9.62 -39.25 12.23
N PHE A 8 -10.62 -39.98 11.70
CA PHE A 8 -11.21 -39.67 10.40
C PHE A 8 -12.05 -38.38 10.42
N SER A 9 -12.72 -38.06 11.53
CA SER A 9 -13.45 -36.78 11.64
C SER A 9 -12.50 -35.57 11.73
N PHE A 10 -11.32 -35.72 12.35
CA PHE A 10 -10.35 -34.63 12.44
C PHE A 10 -9.66 -34.33 11.10
N CYS A 11 -9.45 -35.35 10.25
CA CYS A 11 -8.88 -35.16 8.92
C CYS A 11 -9.83 -34.50 7.91
N PHE A 12 -11.15 -34.58 8.10
CA PHE A 12 -12.10 -33.90 7.19
C PHE A 12 -12.31 -32.42 7.54
N ILE A 13 -12.14 -32.03 8.81
CA ILE A 13 -12.28 -30.63 9.23
C ILE A 13 -11.12 -29.77 8.71
N SER A 14 -9.91 -30.33 8.64
CA SER A 14 -8.73 -29.60 8.13
C SER A 14 -8.76 -29.34 6.61
N VAL A 15 -9.48 -30.16 5.82
CA VAL A 15 -9.63 -29.93 4.37
C VAL A 15 -10.63 -28.81 4.06
N ILE A 16 -11.63 -28.59 4.92
CA ILE A 16 -12.67 -27.57 4.68
C ILE A 16 -12.16 -26.15 4.96
N ILE A 17 -11.16 -25.98 5.83
CA ILE A 17 -10.62 -24.66 6.18
C ILE A 17 -9.68 -24.13 5.08
N PHE A 18 -8.95 -24.99 4.38
CA PHE A 18 -8.02 -24.59 3.31
C PHE A 18 -8.67 -24.38 1.92
N SER A 19 -9.97 -24.67 1.76
CA SER A 19 -10.68 -24.52 0.46
C SER A 19 -11.32 -23.13 0.24
N GLN A 20 -11.11 -22.16 1.14
CA GLN A 20 -11.90 -20.91 1.12
C GLN A 20 -11.41 -19.83 0.15
N GLN A 21 -10.23 -19.99 -0.47
CA GLN A 21 -9.79 -19.16 -1.57
C GLN A 21 -10.17 -19.81 -2.91
N ASN A 22 -10.85 -19.06 -3.78
CA ASN A 22 -11.08 -19.54 -5.13
C ASN A 22 -9.72 -19.70 -5.82
N GLN A 23 -9.41 -20.89 -6.31
CA GLN A 23 -8.17 -21.13 -7.05
C GLN A 23 -8.04 -20.24 -8.30
N LYS A 24 -9.17 -19.71 -8.80
CA LYS A 24 -9.25 -18.72 -9.88
C LYS A 24 -10.39 -17.73 -9.61
N PRO A 25 -10.24 -16.45 -9.98
CA PRO A 25 -11.33 -15.48 -9.90
C PRO A 25 -12.57 -15.93 -10.70
N VAL A 26 -13.77 -15.60 -10.21
CA VAL A 26 -15.05 -15.99 -10.83
C VAL A 26 -15.87 -14.75 -11.17
N ASP A 27 -16.35 -14.67 -12.41
CA ASP A 27 -17.29 -13.62 -12.82
C ASP A 27 -18.71 -13.97 -12.36
N LEU A 28 -19.29 -13.09 -11.55
CA LEU A 28 -20.64 -13.24 -11.03
C LEU A 28 -21.65 -12.82 -12.10
N LYS A 29 -22.70 -13.63 -12.27
CA LYS A 29 -23.79 -13.34 -13.19
C LYS A 29 -24.78 -12.36 -12.55
N VAL A 30 -24.46 -11.07 -12.58
CA VAL A 30 -25.32 -10.01 -12.03
C VAL A 30 -25.91 -9.16 -13.16
N LYS A 31 -27.25 -9.13 -13.25
CA LYS A 31 -27.97 -8.41 -14.32
C LYS A 31 -28.38 -6.98 -13.92
N ASP A 32 -28.65 -6.78 -12.64
CA ASP A 32 -29.07 -5.52 -12.03
C ASP A 32 -27.96 -4.96 -11.14
N ASP A 33 -28.27 -3.99 -10.30
CA ASP A 33 -27.32 -3.42 -9.35
C ASP A 33 -26.74 -4.51 -8.44
N PHE A 34 -25.43 -4.41 -8.16
CA PHE A 34 -24.73 -5.35 -7.27
C PHE A 34 -24.48 -4.65 -5.94
N THR A 35 -24.92 -5.25 -4.84
CA THR A 35 -24.56 -4.75 -3.50
C THR A 35 -23.47 -5.62 -2.92
N HIS A 36 -22.32 -5.02 -2.59
CA HIS A 36 -21.29 -5.71 -1.84
C HIS A 36 -21.75 -5.87 -0.39
N GLN A 37 -22.06 -7.10 0.02
CA GLN A 37 -22.78 -7.36 1.26
C GLN A 37 -22.04 -6.93 2.53
N TRP A 38 -20.71 -6.85 2.49
CA TRP A 38 -19.86 -6.55 3.64
C TRP A 38 -19.71 -5.06 3.90
N THR A 39 -19.52 -4.26 2.84
CA THR A 39 -19.39 -2.80 2.93
C THR A 39 -20.70 -2.07 2.64
N LYS A 40 -21.75 -2.78 2.23
CA LYS A 40 -23.04 -2.25 1.77
C LYS A 40 -22.97 -1.33 0.55
N THR A 41 -21.80 -1.21 -0.07
CA THR A 41 -21.60 -0.40 -1.28
C THR A 41 -22.42 -0.96 -2.44
N VAL A 42 -23.21 -0.09 -3.06
CA VAL A 42 -24.04 -0.43 -4.23
C VAL A 42 -23.28 -0.05 -5.51
N PHE A 43 -23.14 -1.02 -6.39
CA PHE A 43 -22.53 -0.92 -7.71
C PHE A 43 -23.62 -1.02 -8.77
N PRO A 44 -24.17 0.13 -9.22
CA PRO A 44 -25.28 0.14 -10.15
C PRO A 44 -24.88 -0.40 -11.52
N LYS A 45 -25.87 -0.80 -12.32
CA LYS A 45 -25.61 -1.25 -13.69
C LYS A 45 -25.07 -0.13 -14.58
N LEU A 46 -25.53 1.10 -14.40
CA LEU A 46 -25.10 2.29 -15.13
C LEU A 46 -24.73 3.39 -14.13
N TRP A 47 -23.53 3.95 -14.27
CA TRP A 47 -23.06 5.01 -13.39
C TRP A 47 -22.22 6.03 -14.16
N ALA A 48 -22.58 7.32 -14.06
CA ALA A 48 -21.84 8.41 -14.70
C ALA A 48 -21.53 8.20 -16.20
N GLY A 49 -22.44 7.53 -16.93
CA GLY A 49 -22.24 7.18 -18.35
C GLY A 49 -21.33 5.98 -18.61
N PHE A 50 -20.93 5.25 -17.58
CA PHE A 50 -20.26 3.96 -17.69
C PHE A 50 -21.24 2.81 -17.45
N GLU A 51 -21.17 1.79 -18.29
CA GLU A 51 -21.90 0.53 -18.11
C GLU A 51 -21.04 -0.47 -17.34
N ARG A 52 -21.61 -1.11 -16.31
CA ARG A 52 -20.92 -2.14 -15.54
C ARG A 52 -20.79 -3.41 -16.39
N GLU A 53 -19.56 -3.78 -16.71
CA GLU A 53 -19.25 -4.93 -17.56
C GLU A 53 -19.04 -6.21 -16.73
N THR A 54 -18.31 -6.11 -15.62
CA THR A 54 -17.98 -7.29 -14.80
C THR A 54 -18.11 -7.03 -13.31
N VAL A 55 -18.52 -8.08 -12.59
CA VAL A 55 -18.41 -8.20 -11.14
C VAL A 55 -17.65 -9.49 -10.88
N ARG A 56 -16.38 -9.36 -10.49
CA ARG A 56 -15.45 -10.48 -10.32
C ARG A 56 -15.18 -10.71 -8.84
N SER A 57 -15.34 -11.95 -8.40
CA SER A 57 -15.02 -12.39 -7.05
C SER A 57 -13.69 -13.13 -7.02
N TYR A 58 -12.86 -12.83 -6.04
CA TYR A 58 -11.54 -13.44 -5.82
C TYR A 58 -11.55 -14.44 -4.64
N ASP A 59 -12.63 -14.50 -3.87
CA ASP A 59 -12.79 -15.40 -2.74
C ASP A 59 -14.19 -16.03 -2.71
N SER A 60 -14.33 -17.17 -2.03
CA SER A 60 -15.62 -17.88 -1.98
C SER A 60 -16.72 -17.11 -1.26
N LYS A 61 -16.37 -16.14 -0.40
CA LYS A 61 -17.29 -15.33 0.40
C LYS A 61 -17.62 -13.98 -0.25
N ASN A 62 -17.10 -13.70 -1.44
CA ASN A 62 -17.29 -12.45 -2.16
C ASN A 62 -16.93 -11.21 -1.31
N LYS A 63 -15.90 -11.33 -0.46
CA LYS A 63 -15.32 -10.20 0.30
C LYS A 63 -14.30 -9.44 -0.55
N ASN A 64 -13.57 -10.15 -1.40
CA ASN A 64 -12.58 -9.60 -2.31
C ASN A 64 -13.18 -9.54 -3.71
N MET A 65 -13.53 -8.32 -4.12
CA MET A 65 -14.30 -8.04 -5.33
C MET A 65 -13.56 -7.05 -6.23
N GLY A 66 -13.66 -7.29 -7.54
CA GLY A 66 -13.31 -6.33 -8.58
C GLY A 66 -14.55 -6.02 -9.44
N ILE A 67 -14.88 -4.75 -9.59
CA ILE A 67 -16.03 -4.29 -10.37
C ILE A 67 -15.50 -3.42 -11.50
N SER A 68 -15.75 -3.80 -12.75
CA SER A 68 -15.34 -3.01 -13.92
C SER A 68 -16.52 -2.35 -14.61
N TYR A 69 -16.32 -1.07 -14.91
CA TYR A 69 -17.19 -0.18 -15.64
C TYR A 69 -16.51 0.25 -16.92
N VAL A 70 -17.24 0.26 -18.03
CA VAL A 70 -16.72 0.63 -19.35
C VAL A 70 -17.56 1.75 -19.93
N GLN A 71 -16.87 2.78 -20.42
CA GLN A 71 -17.45 3.83 -21.25
C GLN A 71 -16.80 3.75 -22.64
N LYS A 72 -17.62 3.52 -23.66
CA LYS A 72 -17.19 3.48 -25.07
C LYS A 72 -17.65 4.76 -25.76
N GLN A 73 -16.71 5.63 -26.14
CA GLN A 73 -17.02 6.81 -26.94
C GLN A 73 -17.09 6.47 -28.43
N SER A 74 -16.33 5.45 -28.86
CA SER A 74 -16.38 4.90 -30.21
C SER A 74 -16.06 3.40 -30.17
N LYS A 75 -16.07 2.72 -31.34
CA LYS A 75 -15.62 1.33 -31.44
C LYS A 75 -14.14 1.13 -31.05
N LYS A 76 -13.34 2.20 -31.07
CA LYS A 76 -11.89 2.15 -30.82
C LYS A 76 -11.47 2.78 -29.49
N ASN A 77 -12.29 3.69 -28.95
CA ASN A 77 -11.93 4.46 -27.75
C ASN A 77 -12.76 4.00 -26.56
N LYS A 78 -12.09 3.47 -25.56
CA LYS A 78 -12.70 2.99 -24.32
C LYS A 78 -12.00 3.60 -23.10
N THR A 79 -12.80 3.90 -22.09
CA THR A 79 -12.31 4.10 -20.73
C THR A 79 -12.82 2.95 -19.87
N VAL A 80 -11.90 2.31 -19.15
CA VAL A 80 -12.21 1.25 -18.21
C VAL A 80 -11.89 1.73 -16.81
N LEU A 81 -12.91 1.81 -15.96
CA LEU A 81 -12.79 2.03 -14.52
C LEU A 81 -12.94 0.68 -13.83
N THR A 82 -11.96 0.28 -13.03
CA THR A 82 -12.07 -0.89 -12.16
C THR A 82 -11.90 -0.49 -10.71
N ILE A 83 -12.88 -0.87 -9.90
CA ILE A 83 -12.90 -0.65 -8.45
C ILE A 83 -12.64 -1.99 -7.79
N TYR A 84 -11.71 -2.02 -6.85
CA TYR A 84 -11.46 -3.19 -6.01
C TYR A 84 -11.83 -2.87 -4.58
N ILE A 85 -12.49 -3.82 -3.92
CA ILE A 85 -12.76 -3.81 -2.49
C ILE A 85 -12.33 -5.16 -1.94
N TYR A 86 -11.44 -5.17 -0.96
CA TYR A 86 -11.01 -6.40 -0.31
C TYR A 86 -10.67 -6.18 1.16
N PRO A 87 -10.92 -7.20 2.02
CA PRO A 87 -10.67 -7.09 3.44
C PRO A 87 -9.18 -7.18 3.73
N LYS A 88 -8.81 -6.65 4.90
CA LYS A 88 -7.48 -6.80 5.50
C LYS A 88 -7.61 -7.56 6.81
N GLU A 89 -6.73 -8.54 6.98
CA GLU A 89 -6.56 -9.28 8.24
C GLU A 89 -5.60 -8.55 9.17
N GLU A 90 -4.62 -7.85 8.59
CA GLU A 90 -3.66 -7.01 9.27
C GLU A 90 -3.57 -5.67 8.53
N ILE A 91 -3.49 -4.56 9.26
CA ILE A 91 -3.06 -3.26 8.71
C ILE A 91 -1.73 -2.91 9.36
N ASN A 92 -0.73 -2.68 8.53
CA ASN A 92 0.57 -2.20 8.96
C ASN A 92 0.93 -0.89 8.30
N ASN A 93 1.86 -0.16 8.92
CA ASN A 93 2.27 1.17 8.48
C ASN A 93 2.89 1.22 7.08
N GLN A 94 3.17 0.07 6.46
CA GLN A 94 3.82 -0.05 5.16
C GLN A 94 2.82 -0.42 4.04
N THR A 95 1.58 -0.74 4.40
CA THR A 95 0.61 -1.38 3.51
C THR A 95 0.35 -0.56 2.25
N LEU A 96 0.13 0.76 2.38
CA LEU A 96 -0.10 1.62 1.22
C LEU A 96 1.11 1.68 0.27
N ARG A 97 2.32 1.81 0.83
CA ARG A 97 3.58 1.83 0.07
C ARG A 97 3.76 0.53 -0.71
N ASP A 98 3.62 -0.60 -0.01
CA ASP A 98 3.86 -1.92 -0.58
C ASP A 98 2.84 -2.25 -1.67
N GLU A 99 1.57 -1.85 -1.51
CA GLU A 99 0.56 -2.02 -2.56
C GLU A 99 0.84 -1.17 -3.79
N PHE A 100 1.28 0.07 -3.61
CA PHE A 100 1.65 0.97 -4.71
C PHE A 100 2.85 0.40 -5.48
N LEU A 101 3.92 0.02 -4.77
CA LEU A 101 5.12 -0.57 -5.36
C LEU A 101 4.83 -1.91 -6.06
N SER A 102 4.01 -2.77 -5.44
CA SER A 102 3.56 -4.03 -6.04
C SER A 102 2.84 -3.80 -7.37
N TYR A 103 1.97 -2.80 -7.44
CA TYR A 103 1.34 -2.42 -8.70
C TYR A 103 2.34 -1.85 -9.71
N TRP A 104 3.27 -0.99 -9.28
CA TRP A 104 4.29 -0.42 -10.15
C TRP A 104 5.19 -1.49 -10.79
N VAL A 105 5.58 -2.51 -10.01
CA VAL A 105 6.30 -3.68 -10.51
C VAL A 105 5.43 -4.47 -11.49
N ALA A 106 4.16 -4.72 -11.15
CA ALA A 106 3.26 -5.46 -12.01
C ALA A 106 3.02 -4.75 -13.35
N ILE A 107 2.81 -3.43 -13.36
CA ILE A 107 2.56 -2.70 -14.60
C ILE A 107 3.80 -2.65 -15.49
N ASN A 108 5.01 -2.48 -14.93
CA ASN A 108 6.25 -2.51 -15.69
C ASN A 108 6.55 -3.90 -16.30
N LYS A 109 6.13 -4.98 -15.64
CA LYS A 109 6.23 -6.33 -16.21
C LYS A 109 5.29 -6.58 -17.38
N ASN A 110 4.19 -5.82 -17.47
CA ASN A 110 3.14 -6.04 -18.47
C ASN A 110 3.08 -4.95 -19.56
N SER A 111 3.83 -3.86 -19.39
CA SER A 111 3.93 -2.76 -20.35
C SER A 111 5.06 -3.01 -21.34
N GLN A 112 4.89 -2.56 -22.58
CA GLN A 112 5.96 -2.60 -23.61
C GLN A 112 7.04 -1.53 -23.38
N THR A 113 6.70 -0.48 -22.64
CA THR A 113 7.60 0.62 -22.28
C THR A 113 7.70 0.74 -20.77
N HIS A 114 8.82 1.26 -20.29
CA HIS A 114 8.97 1.59 -18.87
C HIS A 114 7.87 2.58 -18.46
N VAL A 115 7.18 2.26 -17.36
CA VAL A 115 6.14 3.09 -16.79
C VAL A 115 6.72 3.78 -15.57
N GLU A 116 6.88 5.09 -15.67
CA GLU A 116 7.20 5.93 -14.53
C GLU A 116 5.91 6.26 -13.77
N MET A 117 5.88 5.95 -12.47
CA MET A 117 4.78 6.28 -11.58
C MET A 117 5.28 7.23 -10.49
N LYS A 118 4.87 8.49 -10.56
CA LYS A 118 5.11 9.44 -9.49
C LYS A 118 4.02 9.31 -8.43
N PRO A 119 4.34 8.96 -7.17
CA PRO A 119 3.35 8.90 -6.11
C PRO A 119 2.88 10.30 -5.74
N LEU A 120 1.57 10.43 -5.52
CA LEU A 120 0.91 11.62 -5.00
C LEU A 120 0.05 11.19 -3.82
N PHE A 121 -0.01 12.02 -2.79
CA PHE A 121 -0.65 11.69 -1.53
C PHE A 121 -1.87 12.58 -1.31
N GLY A 122 -2.85 12.08 -0.57
CA GLY A 122 -4.00 12.89 -0.18
C GLY A 122 -4.83 12.26 0.92
N LYS A 123 -5.84 13.02 1.34
CA LYS A 123 -6.70 12.68 2.46
C LYS A 123 -8.15 13.06 2.15
N ILE A 124 -9.07 12.12 2.36
CA ILE A 124 -10.51 12.38 2.41
C ILE A 124 -10.88 12.59 3.88
N SER A 125 -11.49 13.72 4.22
CA SER A 125 -11.85 14.03 5.61
C SER A 125 -13.37 13.93 5.80
N GLY A 126 -13.78 13.33 6.92
CA GLY A 126 -15.18 13.24 7.33
C GLY A 126 -15.37 13.61 8.80
N ASP A 127 -16.63 13.57 9.25
CA ASP A 127 -16.98 13.95 10.63
C ASP A 127 -16.40 12.98 11.66
N GLN A 128 -16.31 11.69 11.32
CA GLN A 128 -15.91 10.62 12.25
C GLN A 128 -14.51 10.06 12.00
N LEU A 129 -14.03 10.10 10.76
CA LEU A 129 -12.77 9.50 10.35
C LEU A 129 -12.20 10.22 9.13
N ASN A 130 -10.90 10.05 8.91
CA ASN A 130 -10.21 10.49 7.70
C ASN A 130 -9.62 9.27 7.00
N VAL A 131 -9.61 9.26 5.67
CA VAL A 131 -8.99 8.19 4.87
C VAL A 131 -7.82 8.75 4.09
N HIS A 132 -6.62 8.21 4.34
CA HIS A 132 -5.42 8.52 3.58
C HIS A 132 -5.35 7.67 2.31
N TYR A 133 -4.76 8.25 1.27
CA TYR A 133 -4.59 7.56 0.00
C TYR A 133 -3.30 7.97 -0.72
N ILE A 134 -2.85 7.05 -1.56
CA ILE A 134 -1.78 7.25 -2.54
C ILE A 134 -2.36 7.06 -3.93
N TYR A 135 -1.98 7.92 -4.87
CA TYR A 135 -2.39 7.83 -6.25
C TYR A 135 -1.28 8.20 -7.22
N SER A 136 -1.46 7.84 -8.49
CA SER A 136 -0.55 8.24 -9.57
C SER A 136 -1.32 8.32 -10.88
N LEU A 137 -0.95 9.31 -11.68
CA LEU A 137 -1.34 9.46 -13.08
C LEU A 137 -0.11 9.11 -13.92
N PHE A 138 -0.26 8.21 -14.88
CA PHE A 138 0.84 7.73 -15.68
C PHE A 138 0.38 7.30 -17.06
N LYS A 139 1.32 7.21 -17.99
CA LYS A 139 1.11 6.60 -19.29
C LYS A 139 1.65 5.19 -19.30
N ASN A 140 0.96 4.28 -19.96
CA ASN A 140 1.44 2.92 -20.17
C ASN A 140 1.10 2.44 -21.58
N SER A 141 1.90 1.50 -22.08
CA SER A 141 1.70 0.88 -23.39
C SER A 141 1.24 -0.55 -23.20
N MET A 142 -0.07 -0.76 -23.28
CA MET A 142 -0.67 -2.09 -23.17
C MET A 142 -0.69 -2.76 -24.54
N VAL A 143 -0.53 -4.08 -24.54
CA VAL A 143 -0.63 -4.87 -25.76
C VAL A 143 -2.10 -5.18 -26.03
N GLU A 144 -2.59 -4.80 -27.20
CA GLU A 144 -3.88 -5.25 -27.73
C GLU A 144 -3.64 -6.17 -28.94
N ALA A 145 -4.52 -7.16 -29.14
CA ALA A 145 -4.44 -8.05 -30.28
C ALA A 145 -4.72 -7.29 -31.57
N ASP A 146 -3.82 -7.40 -32.56
CA ASP A 146 -3.98 -6.81 -33.89
C ASP A 146 -4.14 -7.95 -34.90
N PHE A 147 -5.22 -7.93 -35.68
CA PHE A 147 -5.53 -8.98 -36.64
C PHE A 147 -4.45 -9.13 -37.74
N PHE A 148 -3.78 -8.05 -38.10
CA PHE A 148 -2.74 -8.06 -39.15
C PHE A 148 -1.34 -8.21 -38.58
N ASN A 149 -1.07 -7.61 -37.42
CA ASN A 149 0.27 -7.50 -36.84
C ASN A 149 0.51 -8.42 -35.63
N GLY A 150 -0.48 -9.22 -35.23
CA GLY A 150 -0.46 -10.09 -34.05
C GLY A 150 -0.67 -9.33 -32.75
N ILE A 151 0.10 -8.27 -32.52
CA ILE A 151 0.05 -7.42 -31.34
C ILE A 151 0.33 -5.97 -31.72
N ARG A 152 -0.41 -5.03 -31.13
CA ARG A 152 -0.18 -3.59 -31.27
C ARG A 152 -0.08 -2.92 -29.89
N PRO A 153 0.96 -2.11 -29.64
CA PRO A 153 1.02 -1.26 -28.46
C PRO A 153 -0.04 -0.15 -28.57
N VAL A 154 -0.81 0.01 -27.51
CA VAL A 154 -1.77 1.12 -27.35
C VAL A 154 -1.40 1.89 -26.11
N GLU A 155 -1.02 3.15 -26.33
CA GLU A 155 -0.78 4.08 -25.23
C GLU A 155 -2.11 4.42 -24.56
N LYS A 156 -2.11 4.34 -23.23
CA LYS A 156 -3.26 4.71 -22.40
C LYS A 156 -2.82 5.73 -21.36
N ASN A 157 -3.69 6.69 -21.09
CA ASN A 157 -3.60 7.47 -19.86
C ASN A 157 -4.26 6.64 -18.75
N SER A 158 -3.55 6.51 -17.64
CA SER A 158 -3.95 5.62 -16.55
C SER A 158 -3.89 6.32 -15.21
N LEU A 159 -4.78 5.88 -14.31
CA LEU A 159 -4.84 6.32 -12.93
C LEU A 159 -4.84 5.10 -12.01
N LEU A 160 -4.04 5.15 -10.96
CA LEU A 160 -4.14 4.28 -9.79
C LEU A 160 -4.45 5.16 -8.58
N ALA A 161 -5.42 4.78 -7.75
CA ALA A 161 -5.57 5.33 -6.41
C ALA A 161 -5.88 4.19 -5.42
N ILE A 162 -5.16 4.16 -4.30
CA ILE A 162 -5.27 3.14 -3.25
C ILE A 162 -5.56 3.86 -1.94
N TYR A 163 -6.60 3.41 -1.23
CA TYR A 163 -7.11 4.04 -0.02
C TYR A 163 -6.96 3.10 1.17
N GLU A 164 -6.46 3.63 2.27
CA GLU A 164 -6.33 2.92 3.55
C GLU A 164 -7.63 3.12 4.34
N SER A 165 -8.58 2.20 4.13
CA SER A 165 -9.98 2.34 4.56
C SER A 165 -10.30 1.40 5.73
N GLY A 166 -9.49 1.46 6.78
CA GLY A 166 -9.63 0.61 7.96
C GLY A 166 -9.32 -0.84 7.64
N GLY A 167 -10.19 -1.75 8.04
CA GLY A 167 -10.10 -3.17 7.69
C GLY A 167 -10.45 -3.51 6.25
N TRP A 168 -10.57 -2.51 5.38
CA TRP A 168 -10.77 -2.66 3.95
C TRP A 168 -9.72 -1.86 3.17
N THR A 169 -9.39 -2.37 2.00
CA THR A 169 -8.75 -1.57 0.96
C THR A 169 -9.76 -1.28 -0.13
N PHE A 170 -9.92 0.00 -0.44
CA PHE A 170 -10.58 0.47 -1.66
C PHE A 170 -9.50 0.86 -2.66
N LYS A 171 -9.61 0.43 -3.92
CA LYS A 171 -8.64 0.78 -4.96
C LYS A 171 -9.34 1.07 -6.28
N ILE A 172 -8.98 2.20 -6.88
CA ILE A 172 -9.42 2.63 -8.21
C ILE A 172 -8.29 2.37 -9.19
N ARG A 173 -8.62 1.76 -10.32
CA ARG A 173 -7.78 1.72 -11.53
C ARG A 173 -8.56 2.27 -12.70
N VAL A 174 -7.99 3.21 -13.43
CA VAL A 174 -8.56 3.70 -14.69
C VAL A 174 -7.53 3.50 -15.78
N SER A 175 -7.99 3.07 -16.95
CA SER A 175 -7.23 3.10 -18.20
C SER A 175 -8.11 3.70 -19.29
N SER A 176 -7.61 4.72 -19.98
CA SER A 176 -8.35 5.47 -20.98
C SER A 176 -7.52 5.69 -22.24
N ASP A 177 -8.19 5.59 -23.39
CA ASP A 177 -7.63 5.99 -24.69
C ASP A 177 -7.51 7.51 -24.87
N GLU A 178 -8.39 8.30 -24.24
CA GLU A 178 -8.56 9.72 -24.60
C GLU A 178 -8.64 10.67 -23.40
N MET A 179 -8.95 10.19 -22.20
CA MET A 179 -9.08 11.08 -21.04
C MET A 179 -7.76 11.78 -20.71
N THR A 180 -7.82 13.08 -20.48
CA THR A 180 -6.70 13.87 -19.95
C THR A 180 -6.48 13.57 -18.46
N ASN A 181 -5.34 13.98 -17.93
CA ASN A 181 -5.05 13.86 -16.50
C ASN A 181 -6.11 14.55 -15.62
N GLU A 182 -6.62 15.71 -16.04
CA GLU A 182 -7.69 16.44 -15.34
C GLU A 182 -9.00 15.64 -15.32
N GLN A 183 -9.37 15.04 -16.46
CA GLN A 183 -10.57 14.20 -16.55
C GLN A 183 -10.45 12.93 -15.71
N LEU A 184 -9.26 12.32 -15.65
CA LEU A 184 -9.00 11.17 -14.79
C LEU A 184 -9.13 11.54 -13.30
N LEU A 185 -8.65 12.71 -12.90
CA LEU A 185 -8.80 13.21 -11.52
C LEU A 185 -10.25 13.51 -11.17
N ASP A 186 -11.01 14.14 -12.06
CA ASP A 186 -12.44 14.35 -11.87
C ASP A 186 -13.20 13.02 -11.74
N LEU A 187 -12.87 12.02 -12.58
CA LEU A 187 -13.43 10.68 -12.47
C LEU A 187 -13.07 10.01 -11.13
N LYS A 188 -11.81 10.15 -10.67
CA LYS A 188 -11.39 9.67 -9.34
C LYS A 188 -12.26 10.30 -8.25
N GLN A 189 -12.41 11.62 -8.22
CA GLN A 189 -13.22 12.34 -7.22
C GLN A 189 -14.70 11.93 -7.26
N LYS A 190 -15.29 11.80 -8.45
CA LYS A 190 -16.66 11.30 -8.60
C LYS A 190 -16.81 9.87 -8.07
N THR A 191 -15.84 9.01 -8.33
CA THR A 191 -15.80 7.63 -7.83
C THR A 191 -15.71 7.60 -6.31
N GLU A 192 -14.78 8.37 -5.74
CA GLU A 192 -14.59 8.49 -4.28
C GLU A 192 -15.87 8.89 -3.56
N ASN A 193 -16.54 9.94 -4.09
CA ASN A 193 -17.74 10.50 -3.48
C ASN A 193 -18.96 9.59 -3.64
N TYR A 194 -19.18 9.03 -4.83
CA TYR A 194 -20.36 8.22 -5.09
C TYR A 194 -20.34 6.89 -4.33
N PHE A 195 -19.19 6.20 -4.33
CA PHE A 195 -19.06 4.91 -3.63
C PHE A 195 -18.75 5.08 -2.14
N SER A 196 -18.62 6.33 -1.68
CA SER A 196 -18.41 6.73 -0.29
C SER A 196 -17.30 5.94 0.40
N VAL A 197 -16.05 6.28 0.07
CA VAL A 197 -14.85 5.66 0.67
C VAL A 197 -14.87 5.79 2.20
N LEU A 198 -15.41 6.89 2.73
CA LEU A 198 -15.57 7.10 4.17
C LEU A 198 -16.54 6.07 4.81
N ASP A 199 -17.68 5.79 4.17
CA ASP A 199 -18.64 4.80 4.68
C ASP A 199 -18.05 3.39 4.66
N ILE A 200 -17.27 3.06 3.63
CA ILE A 200 -16.53 1.80 3.56
C ILE A 200 -15.57 1.67 4.74
N ALA A 201 -14.79 2.72 5.02
CA ALA A 201 -13.85 2.75 6.13
C ALA A 201 -14.55 2.62 7.49
N ALA A 202 -15.73 3.24 7.65
CA ALA A 202 -16.51 3.18 8.88
C ALA A 202 -17.01 1.76 9.23
N THR A 203 -17.10 0.86 8.25
CA THR A 203 -17.60 -0.50 8.50
C THR A 203 -16.66 -1.37 9.35
N LYS A 204 -15.36 -1.04 9.37
CA LYS A 204 -14.36 -1.75 10.17
C LYS A 204 -13.16 -0.84 10.45
N THR A 205 -13.18 -0.11 11.56
CA THR A 205 -12.06 0.74 11.99
C THR A 205 -10.97 -0.08 12.70
N LEU A 206 -9.78 0.51 12.84
CA LEU A 206 -8.68 -0.06 13.61
C LEU A 206 -8.97 -0.04 15.12
N PRO A 207 -8.44 -0.98 15.91
CA PRO A 207 -8.58 -1.04 17.37
C PRO A 207 -7.64 -0.05 18.07
N VAL A 208 -7.84 1.26 17.85
CA VAL A 208 -6.93 2.34 18.28
C VAL A 208 -6.77 2.53 19.79
N ASN A 209 -7.54 1.81 20.61
CA ASN A 209 -7.37 1.81 22.07
C ASN A 209 -6.12 1.03 22.49
N ASP A 210 -5.69 0.06 21.68
CA ASP A 210 -4.49 -0.70 21.90
C ASP A 210 -3.29 -0.04 21.21
N SER A 211 -2.07 -0.33 21.67
CA SER A 211 -0.88 0.08 20.91
C SER A 211 -0.65 -0.89 19.77
N PRO A 212 -0.15 -0.45 18.61
CA PRO A 212 0.15 -1.38 17.53
C PRO A 212 1.29 -2.31 17.95
N ASP A 213 1.23 -3.55 17.49
CA ASP A 213 2.28 -4.54 17.69
C ASP A 213 3.51 -4.19 16.84
N ILE A 214 4.68 -4.60 17.31
CA ILE A 214 5.96 -4.40 16.63
C ILE A 214 6.43 -5.75 16.09
N LEU A 215 6.56 -5.87 14.76
CA LEU A 215 7.23 -7.01 14.14
C LEU A 215 8.62 -6.60 13.65
N PHE A 216 9.64 -7.27 14.20
CA PHE A 216 11.03 -7.12 13.78
C PHE A 216 11.40 -8.00 12.58
N SER A 217 12.17 -7.43 11.66
CA SER A 217 12.85 -8.18 10.61
C SER A 217 13.85 -9.20 11.20
N PRO A 218 14.09 -10.36 10.57
CA PRO A 218 15.09 -11.31 11.06
C PRO A 218 16.50 -10.71 11.18
N ILE A 219 16.84 -9.71 10.36
CA ILE A 219 18.18 -9.10 10.35
C ILE A 219 18.50 -8.35 11.64
N VAL A 220 17.50 -7.72 12.27
CA VAL A 220 17.75 -6.91 13.48
C VAL A 220 18.03 -7.76 14.71
N LYS A 221 17.61 -9.03 14.69
CA LYS A 221 17.76 -9.97 15.81
C LYS A 221 19.16 -10.59 15.90
N ARG A 222 20.07 -10.22 15.00
CA ARG A 222 21.43 -10.78 14.93
C ARG A 222 22.33 -10.31 16.07
N ASP A 223 22.09 -9.10 16.59
CA ASP A 223 22.77 -8.60 17.79
C ASP A 223 21.87 -7.72 18.67
N SER A 224 22.35 -7.51 19.89
CA SER A 224 21.61 -6.80 20.93
C SER A 224 21.48 -5.30 20.64
N MET A 225 22.51 -4.67 20.07
CA MET A 225 22.50 -3.25 19.75
C MET A 225 21.44 -2.93 18.71
N MET A 226 21.44 -3.63 17.57
CA MET A 226 20.48 -3.42 16.49
C MET A 226 19.05 -3.67 16.97
N THR A 227 18.82 -4.75 17.72
CA THR A 227 17.50 -5.07 18.28
C THR A 227 16.98 -3.93 19.16
N LYS A 228 17.79 -3.46 20.12
CA LYS A 228 17.36 -2.43 21.08
C LYS A 228 17.18 -1.07 20.44
N ALA A 229 18.08 -0.67 19.55
CA ALA A 229 17.94 0.58 18.82
C ALA A 229 16.67 0.58 17.95
N THR A 230 16.40 -0.54 17.27
CA THR A 230 15.18 -0.70 16.46
C THR A 230 13.91 -0.67 17.31
N LEU A 231 13.93 -1.29 18.50
CA LEU A 231 12.81 -1.20 19.44
C LEU A 231 12.54 0.25 19.86
N VAL A 232 13.60 0.99 20.23
CA VAL A 232 13.49 2.42 20.58
C VAL A 232 12.92 3.23 19.41
N ALA A 233 13.34 2.96 18.19
CA ALA A 233 12.81 3.61 16.99
C ALA A 233 11.30 3.34 16.83
N ALA A 234 10.89 2.08 16.98
CA ALA A 234 9.50 1.66 16.85
C ALA A 234 8.60 2.28 17.93
N GLU A 235 9.03 2.24 19.20
CA GLU A 235 8.32 2.87 20.32
C GLU A 235 8.22 4.38 20.14
N ALA A 236 9.31 5.05 19.73
CA ALA A 236 9.31 6.47 19.42
C ALA A 236 8.33 6.82 18.29
N LYS A 237 8.23 5.99 17.26
CA LYS A 237 7.25 6.18 16.18
C LYS A 237 5.82 6.06 16.70
N ILE A 238 5.52 5.05 17.52
CA ILE A 238 4.20 4.88 18.14
C ILE A 238 3.84 6.11 18.98
N GLU A 239 4.77 6.61 19.79
CA GLU A 239 4.55 7.84 20.56
C GLU A 239 4.30 9.06 19.68
N TRP A 240 5.09 9.20 18.60
CA TRP A 240 4.94 10.32 17.68
C TRP A 240 3.56 10.31 17.03
N LEU A 241 3.09 9.15 16.56
CA LEU A 241 1.77 8.98 15.95
C LEU A 241 0.66 9.38 16.93
N LYS A 242 0.73 8.93 18.19
CA LYS A 242 -0.26 9.26 19.23
C LYS A 242 -0.31 10.75 19.57
N LYS A 243 0.82 11.46 19.47
CA LYS A 243 0.92 12.89 19.84
C LYS A 243 0.59 13.83 18.68
N ASN A 244 0.83 13.42 17.44
CA ASN A 244 0.78 14.32 16.27
C ASN A 244 -0.36 14.03 15.30
N LEU A 245 -0.97 12.83 15.33
CA LEU A 245 -2.09 12.50 14.46
C LEU A 245 -3.43 12.63 15.17
N ASP A 246 -4.43 13.08 14.42
CA ASP A 246 -5.82 13.02 14.87
C ASP A 246 -6.22 11.55 14.99
N ILE A 247 -6.98 11.21 16.03
CA ILE A 247 -7.55 9.86 16.18
C ILE A 247 -8.35 9.46 14.94
N LYS A 248 -8.98 10.43 14.27
CA LYS A 248 -9.69 10.24 12.98
C LYS A 248 -8.79 9.67 11.88
N ASP A 249 -7.52 10.05 11.85
CA ASP A 249 -6.55 9.51 10.88
C ASP A 249 -6.20 8.07 11.23
N ILE A 250 -5.93 7.79 12.50
CA ILE A 250 -5.48 6.47 12.99
C ILE A 250 -6.59 5.41 12.85
N LEU A 251 -7.87 5.81 12.95
CA LEU A 251 -9.02 4.91 12.87
C LEU A 251 -9.11 4.13 11.55
N THR A 252 -8.53 4.63 10.46
CA THR A 252 -8.56 3.95 9.16
C THR A 252 -7.21 3.42 8.72
N GLY A 253 -6.13 3.79 9.40
CA GLY A 253 -4.78 3.45 8.95
C GLY A 253 -3.71 4.31 9.61
N PHE A 254 -2.45 3.97 9.41
CA PHE A 254 -1.33 4.73 9.98
C PHE A 254 -0.08 4.49 9.13
N ASN A 255 -0.09 5.06 7.93
CA ASN A 255 0.97 4.85 6.95
C ASN A 255 2.27 5.59 7.30
N ASP A 256 3.37 5.05 6.80
CA ASP A 256 4.72 5.60 6.86
C ASP A 256 5.01 6.67 5.81
N MET A 257 3.99 7.08 5.04
CA MET A 257 4.17 8.09 4.01
C MET A 257 4.42 9.47 4.61
N GLN A 258 4.02 9.72 5.86
CA GLN A 258 4.40 10.93 6.58
C GLN A 258 5.84 10.84 7.10
N ILE A 259 6.73 11.55 6.41
CA ILE A 259 8.18 11.46 6.63
C ILE A 259 8.60 11.90 8.04
N GLU A 260 7.88 12.81 8.68
CA GLU A 260 8.21 13.34 10.01
C GLU A 260 8.26 12.24 11.08
N SER A 261 7.34 11.27 11.01
CA SER A 261 7.32 10.14 11.94
C SER A 261 8.56 9.25 11.80
N GLU A 262 9.01 9.03 10.57
CA GLU A 262 10.19 8.25 10.23
C GLU A 262 11.49 8.97 10.61
N VAL A 263 11.55 10.30 10.40
CA VAL A 263 12.67 11.13 10.86
C VAL A 263 12.80 11.03 12.37
N TYR A 264 11.71 11.25 13.11
CA TYR A 264 11.72 11.20 14.57
C TYR A 264 12.19 9.84 15.10
N ALA A 265 11.66 8.75 14.54
CA ALA A 265 12.05 7.39 14.90
C ALA A 265 13.54 7.13 14.62
N THR A 266 14.04 7.58 13.47
CA THR A 266 15.44 7.43 13.06
C THR A 266 16.38 8.21 13.98
N GLU A 267 16.02 9.44 14.35
CA GLU A 267 16.78 10.26 15.28
C GLU A 267 16.85 9.62 16.67
N LYS A 268 15.74 9.04 17.16
CA LYS A 268 15.71 8.31 18.45
C LYS A 268 16.55 7.04 18.43
N MET A 269 16.54 6.32 17.30
CA MET A 269 17.42 5.17 17.07
C MET A 269 18.90 5.56 17.17
N LEU A 270 19.28 6.66 16.52
CA LEU A 270 20.65 7.21 16.54
C LEU A 270 21.07 7.71 17.92
N GLU A 271 20.18 8.42 18.62
CA GLU A 271 20.41 8.92 19.99
C GLU A 271 20.71 7.76 20.95
N PHE A 272 19.93 6.68 20.86
CA PHE A 272 20.14 5.48 21.65
C PHE A 272 21.52 4.85 21.34
N TYR A 273 21.85 4.68 20.05
CA TYR A 273 23.15 4.12 19.65
C TYR A 273 24.32 4.98 20.17
N LYS A 274 24.28 6.30 19.96
CA LYS A 274 25.35 7.22 20.38
C LYS A 274 25.63 7.12 21.89
N THR A 275 24.57 7.00 22.69
CA THR A 275 24.66 6.88 24.16
C THR A 275 25.14 5.50 24.63
N ASN A 276 24.86 4.45 23.86
CA ASN A 276 25.04 3.06 24.31
C ASN A 276 26.04 2.24 23.50
N LYS A 277 26.77 2.85 22.55
CA LYS A 277 27.70 2.14 21.64
C LYS A 277 28.75 1.26 22.32
N ASN A 278 29.08 1.52 23.58
CA ASN A 278 30.05 0.74 24.36
C ASN A 278 29.39 -0.24 25.35
N ASN A 279 28.05 -0.25 25.44
CA ASN A 279 27.28 -0.97 26.46
C ASN A 279 26.63 -2.25 25.92
N TRP A 280 26.58 -2.47 24.60
CA TRP A 280 25.92 -3.62 23.99
C TRP A 280 26.79 -4.28 22.92
N GLU A 281 26.59 -5.58 22.73
CA GLU A 281 27.16 -6.34 21.63
C GLU A 281 26.62 -5.83 20.28
N GLN A 282 27.53 -5.66 19.33
CA GLN A 282 27.25 -5.21 17.96
C GLN A 282 28.16 -5.96 17.00
N THR A 283 27.61 -6.40 15.86
CA THR A 283 28.44 -6.96 14.79
C THR A 283 29.15 -5.83 14.00
N PRO A 284 30.17 -6.16 13.19
CA PRO A 284 30.78 -5.19 12.28
C PRO A 284 29.77 -4.53 11.33
N GLU A 285 28.76 -5.27 10.87
CA GLU A 285 27.69 -4.78 9.99
C GLU A 285 26.82 -3.75 10.73
N THR A 286 26.36 -4.06 11.94
CA THR A 286 25.58 -3.12 12.77
C THR A 286 26.38 -1.87 13.10
N LYS A 287 27.67 -2.00 13.41
CA LYS A 287 28.55 -0.85 13.63
C LYS A 287 28.62 0.03 12.38
N LYS A 288 28.85 -0.57 11.20
CA LYS A 288 28.91 0.14 9.92
C LYS A 288 27.59 0.83 9.58
N TYR A 289 26.45 0.15 9.79
CA TYR A 289 25.11 0.73 9.62
C TYR A 289 24.99 2.04 10.39
N PHE A 290 25.31 2.04 11.69
CA PHE A 290 25.18 3.24 12.50
C PHE A 290 26.23 4.31 12.17
N GLU A 291 27.46 3.93 11.82
CA GLU A 291 28.47 4.89 11.36
C GLU A 291 28.01 5.62 10.09
N ASP A 292 27.42 4.91 9.13
CA ASP A 292 26.86 5.51 7.93
C ASP A 292 25.65 6.40 8.22
N LEU A 293 24.76 5.93 9.10
CA LEU A 293 23.58 6.69 9.49
C LEU A 293 23.97 7.97 10.26
N ILE A 294 25.06 7.95 11.04
CA ILE A 294 25.65 9.14 11.66
C ILE A 294 26.17 10.11 10.61
N VAL A 295 26.90 9.63 9.60
CA VAL A 295 27.39 10.49 8.49
C VAL A 295 26.22 11.18 7.77
N ILE A 296 25.14 10.44 7.48
CA ILE A 296 23.90 11.01 6.90
C ILE A 296 23.28 12.05 7.83
N SER A 297 23.15 11.73 9.11
CA SER A 297 22.57 12.61 10.13
C SER A 297 23.36 13.91 10.29
N ASP A 298 24.68 13.83 10.41
CA ASP A 298 25.56 14.98 10.65
C ASP A 298 25.57 15.93 9.44
N ASN A 299 25.30 15.42 8.24
CA ASN A 299 25.11 16.20 7.02
C ASN A 299 23.65 16.68 6.81
N LYS A 300 22.74 16.44 7.76
CA LYS A 300 21.31 16.81 7.69
C LYS A 300 20.56 16.15 6.52
N LEU A 301 20.93 14.92 6.15
CA LEU A 301 20.37 14.22 4.99
C LEU A 301 19.36 13.11 5.34
N ILE A 302 18.85 13.06 6.57
CA ILE A 302 17.92 12.00 7.02
C ILE A 302 16.68 11.91 6.13
N LYS A 303 16.06 13.04 5.75
CA LYS A 303 14.88 13.03 4.86
C LYS A 303 15.20 12.44 3.48
N HIS A 304 16.36 12.76 2.89
CA HIS A 304 16.78 12.19 1.61
C HIS A 304 17.10 10.69 1.72
N TYR A 305 17.69 10.27 2.83
CA TYR A 305 17.89 8.88 3.16
C TYR A 305 16.56 8.12 3.19
N LEU A 306 15.58 8.61 3.94
CA LEU A 306 14.26 7.99 4.05
C LEU A 306 13.53 7.97 2.71
N TYR A 307 13.63 9.02 1.90
CA TYR A 307 13.09 9.05 0.55
C TYR A 307 13.71 7.98 -0.35
N ASN A 308 15.05 7.83 -0.33
CA ASN A 308 15.75 6.81 -1.10
C ASN A 308 15.37 5.40 -0.64
N ARG A 309 15.38 5.14 0.68
CA ARG A 309 14.98 3.87 1.30
C ARG A 309 13.56 3.45 0.93
N ASN A 310 12.63 4.40 0.86
CA ASN A 310 11.23 4.16 0.49
C ASN A 310 10.97 4.21 -1.02
N MET A 311 12.01 4.17 -1.86
CA MET A 311 11.90 4.24 -3.33
C MET A 311 11.12 5.46 -3.84
N GLY A 312 11.14 6.56 -3.10
CA GLY A 312 10.38 7.78 -3.38
C GLY A 312 8.89 7.72 -3.03
N VAL A 313 8.41 6.61 -2.45
CA VAL A 313 7.01 6.42 -2.01
C VAL A 313 6.87 6.88 -0.56
N ILE A 314 7.14 8.16 -0.33
CA ILE A 314 6.97 8.86 0.94
C ILE A 314 6.69 10.35 0.63
N ASP A 315 5.89 11.01 1.46
CA ASP A 315 5.52 12.41 1.26
C ASP A 315 6.69 13.34 1.63
N TYR A 316 7.52 13.59 0.61
CA TYR A 316 8.63 14.51 0.67
C TYR A 316 8.86 15.14 -0.72
N PRO A 317 8.17 16.26 -1.03
CA PRO A 317 8.17 16.87 -2.35
C PRO A 317 9.57 17.22 -2.88
N GLU A 318 10.49 17.62 -2.00
CA GLU A 318 11.87 17.94 -2.35
C GLU A 318 12.70 16.70 -2.69
N GLY A 319 12.27 15.51 -2.28
CA GLY A 319 13.00 14.26 -2.45
C GLY A 319 13.44 13.97 -3.89
N GLU A 320 12.56 14.25 -4.87
CA GLU A 320 12.88 14.01 -6.28
C GLU A 320 13.96 14.97 -6.80
N THR A 321 13.96 16.23 -6.35
CA THR A 321 14.98 17.22 -6.72
C THR A 321 16.37 16.81 -6.23
N TYR A 322 16.46 16.20 -5.05
CA TYR A 322 17.73 15.85 -4.42
C TYR A 322 18.20 14.41 -4.68
N LYS A 323 17.41 13.61 -5.41
CA LYS A 323 17.66 12.19 -5.66
C LYS A 323 19.04 11.91 -6.23
N THR A 324 19.42 12.61 -7.30
CA THR A 324 20.74 12.44 -7.96
C THR A 324 21.87 12.84 -7.02
N SER A 325 21.78 14.01 -6.38
CA SER A 325 22.81 14.47 -5.44
C SER A 325 22.97 13.56 -4.22
N TYR A 326 21.88 12.93 -3.75
CA TYR A 326 21.94 11.99 -2.64
C TYR A 326 22.61 10.67 -3.03
N VAL A 327 22.38 10.18 -4.25
CA VAL A 327 23.10 9.01 -4.80
C VAL A 327 24.60 9.29 -4.91
N GLU A 328 24.98 10.48 -5.40
CA GLU A 328 26.38 10.90 -5.44
C GLU A 328 26.98 11.02 -4.04
N PHE A 329 26.24 11.56 -3.07
CA PHE A 329 26.65 11.60 -1.67
C PHE A 329 26.93 10.20 -1.10
N LYS A 330 26.02 9.23 -1.30
CA LYS A 330 26.21 7.82 -0.87
C LYS A 330 27.51 7.26 -1.46
N LYS A 331 27.75 7.48 -2.75
CA LYS A 331 28.97 7.02 -3.45
C LYS A 331 30.24 7.66 -2.90
N ASN A 332 30.24 8.98 -2.71
CA ASN A 332 31.41 9.74 -2.25
C ASN A 332 31.81 9.37 -0.80
N HIS A 333 30.83 9.05 0.03
CA HIS A 333 31.06 8.68 1.44
C HIS A 333 31.10 7.16 1.68
N LYS A 334 31.01 6.33 0.63
CA LYS A 334 31.03 4.85 0.71
C LYS A 334 29.99 4.31 1.69
N ILE A 335 28.79 4.88 1.64
CA ILE A 335 27.64 4.47 2.43
C ILE A 335 27.17 3.10 1.95
N SER A 336 26.94 2.18 2.89
CA SER A 336 26.52 0.79 2.63
C SER A 336 25.11 0.73 2.04
N GLU A 337 24.85 -0.29 1.20
CA GLU A 337 23.50 -0.58 0.68
C GLU A 337 22.57 -1.20 1.75
N GLU A 338 23.14 -1.79 2.81
CA GLU A 338 22.40 -2.36 3.95
C GLU A 338 21.52 -1.34 4.70
N LEU A 339 21.75 -0.03 4.49
CA LEU A 339 20.89 1.03 5.02
C LEU A 339 19.47 1.03 4.43
N ASP A 340 19.27 0.37 3.29
CA ASP A 340 18.02 0.41 2.53
C ASP A 340 16.99 -0.63 3.08
N ASP A 341 17.38 -1.47 4.03
CA ASP A 341 16.52 -2.49 4.65
C ASP A 341 15.44 -1.91 5.57
N ILE A 342 14.30 -2.58 5.63
CA ILE A 342 13.21 -2.30 6.57
C ILE A 342 13.35 -3.20 7.79
N TYR A 343 13.47 -2.57 8.96
CA TYR A 343 13.86 -3.24 10.20
C TYR A 343 12.72 -3.61 11.13
N TYR A 344 11.62 -2.88 11.04
CA TYR A 344 10.39 -3.21 11.76
C TYR A 344 9.17 -2.78 10.94
N LYS A 345 8.03 -3.40 11.25
CA LYS A 345 6.71 -2.89 10.92
C LYS A 345 5.88 -2.76 12.19
N LEU A 346 5.03 -1.75 12.21
CA LEU A 346 4.00 -1.54 13.21
C LEU A 346 2.68 -2.03 12.61
N PHE A 347 1.90 -2.83 13.34
CA PHE A 347 0.67 -3.41 12.81
C PHE A 347 -0.45 -3.53 13.85
N TYR A 348 -1.70 -3.55 13.36
CA TYR A 348 -2.85 -4.05 14.12
C TYR A 348 -3.37 -5.31 13.46
N ASP A 349 -3.59 -6.35 14.26
CA ASP A 349 -4.42 -7.48 13.87
C ASP A 349 -5.89 -7.06 13.90
N LEU A 350 -6.65 -7.49 12.88
CA LEU A 350 -8.05 -7.15 12.71
C LEU A 350 -8.98 -8.38 12.84
N ASN A 351 -8.44 -9.51 13.29
CA ASN A 351 -9.20 -10.76 13.47
C ASN A 351 -10.03 -10.82 14.73
#